data_AF-A0A7U9X4I3-F1
#
_entry.id   AF-A0A7U9X4I3-F1
#
_cell.length_a   1.000
_cell.length_b   1.000
_cell.length_c   1.000
_cell.angle_alpha   90.00
_cell.angle_beta   90.00
_cell.angle_gamma   90.00
#
_symmetry.space_group_name_H-M   'P 1'
#
loop_
_entity.id
_entity.type
_entity.pdbx_description
1 polymer ?
#
loop_
_entity_poly.entity_id
_entity_poly.type
_entity_poly.pdbx_seq_one_letter_code
_entity_poly.pdbx_strand_id
1 'polypeptide(L)' 'MEDLLQVGAITQPHGIHGEVKVFPTTNDVKRFNKLKEVILDTGKEKIILEIEGVKFF' A
#
# COMPACT_ATOMS: atom_id res chain seq x y z
N MET A 1 -0.87 21.48 -5.65
CA MET A 1 0.02 20.39 -5.20
C MET A 1 -0.87 19.38 -4.53
N GLU A 2 -0.88 18.14 -5.01
CA GLU A 2 -1.52 17.05 -4.30
C GLU A 2 -0.48 16.46 -3.33
N ASP A 3 -0.71 16.60 -2.03
CA ASP A 3 0.20 16.14 -0.96
C ASP A 3 0.34 14.60 -0.89
N LEU A 4 -0.42 13.87 -1.70
CA LEU A 4 -0.50 12.42 -1.68
C LEU A 4 0.02 11.84 -2.99
N LEU A 5 1.09 11.05 -2.90
CA LEU A 5 1.60 10.30 -4.03
C LEU A 5 1.05 8.87 -3.98
N GLN A 6 0.40 8.43 -5.06
CA GLN A 6 -0.03 7.05 -5.17
C GLN A 6 1.19 6.14 -5.35
N VAL A 7 1.49 5.34 -4.33
CA VAL A 7 2.63 4.40 -4.31
C VAL A 7 2.25 3.00 -4.81
N GLY A 8 0.97 2.66 -4.85
CA GLY A 8 0.50 1.40 -5.39
C GLY A 8 -1.02 1.32 -5.51
N ALA A 9 -1.47 0.25 -6.15
CA ALA A 9 -2.89 -0.07 -6.28
C ALA A 9 -3.13 -1.50 -5.76
N ILE A 10 -4.15 -1.68 -4.93
CA ILE A 10 -4.55 -3.02 -4.49
C ILE A 10 -5.21 -3.72 -5.67
N THR A 11 -4.67 -4.87 -6.06
CA THR A 11 -5.17 -5.65 -7.19
C THR A 11 -6.08 -6.78 -6.74
N GLN A 12 -5.65 -7.51 -5.71
CA GLN A 12 -6.35 -8.70 -5.23
C GLN A 12 -6.13 -8.82 -3.71
N PRO A 13 -7.12 -9.32 -2.96
CA PRO A 13 -6.88 -9.77 -1.60
C PRO A 13 -5.89 -10.94 -1.61
N HIS A 14 -5.07 -11.06 -0.57
CA HIS A 14 -4.08 -12.13 -0.43
C HIS A 14 -4.14 -12.72 0.99
N GLY A 15 -3.83 -14.00 1.11
CA GLY A 15 -3.74 -14.64 2.44
C GLY A 15 -5.06 -14.76 3.20
N ILE A 16 -4.94 -15.23 4.44
CA ILE A 16 -6.06 -15.54 5.35
C ILE A 16 -6.17 -14.47 6.46
N HIS A 17 -5.10 -13.72 6.71
CA HIS A 17 -5.00 -12.73 7.79
C HIS A 17 -5.25 -11.28 7.30
N GLY A 18 -5.90 -11.10 6.15
CA GLY A 18 -6.17 -9.77 5.60
C GLY A 18 -5.00 -9.14 4.85
N GLU A 19 -4.09 -9.97 4.31
CA GLU A 19 -3.03 -9.48 3.43
C GLU A 19 -3.63 -9.00 2.10
N VAL A 20 -2.90 -8.15 1.36
CA VAL A 20 -3.36 -7.66 0.06
C VAL A 20 -2.21 -7.64 -0.93
N LYS A 21 -2.51 -7.95 -2.19
CA LYS A 21 -1.55 -7.85 -3.28
C LYS A 21 -1.58 -6.43 -3.85
N VAL A 22 -0.51 -5.69 -3.60
CA VAL A 22 -0.33 -4.33 -4.11
C VAL A 22 0.52 -4.37 -5.37
N PHE A 23 0.00 -3.79 -6.46
CA PHE A 23 0.79 -3.49 -7.63
C PHE A 23 1.51 -2.15 -7.43
N PRO A 24 2.84 -2.11 -7.48
CA PRO A 24 3.59 -0.89 -7.27
C PRO A 24 3.47 0.01 -8.51
N THR A 25 3.04 1.25 -8.30
CA THR A 25 3.02 2.29 -9.35
C THR A 25 4.30 3.13 -9.34
N THR A 26 5.21 2.85 -8.40
CA THR A 26 6.52 3.49 -8.25
C THR A 26 7.62 2.60 -8.83
N ASN A 27 8.66 3.23 -9.39
CA ASN A 27 9.85 2.55 -9.91
C ASN A 27 10.64 1.78 -8.82
N ASP A 28 10.51 2.16 -7.55
CA ASP A 28 11.20 1.50 -6.44
C ASP A 28 10.19 0.88 -5.47
N VAL A 29 10.09 -0.44 -5.53
CA VAL A 29 9.21 -1.24 -4.65
C VAL A 29 9.76 -1.33 -3.23
N LYS A 30 11.08 -1.22 -3.05
CA LYS A 30 11.72 -1.33 -1.73
C LYS A 30 11.38 -0.14 -0.84
N ARG A 31 10.85 0.95 -1.41
CA ARG A 31 10.35 2.11 -0.68
C ARG A 31 9.26 1.76 0.34
N PHE A 32 8.46 0.72 0.09
CA PHE A 32 7.49 0.23 1.07
C PHE A 32 8.12 -0.24 2.39
N ASN A 33 9.39 -0.66 2.41
CA ASN A 33 10.08 -0.99 3.68
C ASN A 33 10.45 0.25 4.50
N LYS A 34 10.53 1.43 3.88
CA LYS A 34 10.88 2.69 4.56
C LYS A 34 9.64 3.44 5.04
N LEU A 35 8.49 3.16 4.45
CA LEU A 35 7.21 3.72 4.85
C LEU A 35 6.74 2.99 6.10
N LYS A 36 6.36 3.74 7.13
CA LYS A 36 5.73 3.17 8.34
C LYS A 36 4.22 3.11 8.19
N GLU A 37 3.66 4.16 7.61
CA GLU A 37 2.23 4.36 7.48
C GLU A 37 1.87 4.63 6.01
N VAL A 38 0.70 4.16 5.61
CA VAL A 38 0.10 4.38 4.28
C VAL A 38 -1.35 4.78 4.42
N ILE A 39 -1.86 5.49 3.43
CA ILE A 39 -3.25 5.87 3.37
C ILE A 39 -3.95 4.94 2.39
N LEU A 40 -4.90 4.16 2.90
CA LEU A 40 -5.83 3.39 2.09
C LEU A 40 -6.96 4.30 1.63
N ASP A 41 -7.00 4.59 0.34
CA ASP A 41 -8.11 5.29 -0.29
C ASP A 41 -9.12 4.26 -0.83
N THR A 42 -10.31 4.24 -0.23
CA THR A 42 -11.43 3.37 -0.65
C THR A 42 -12.42 4.08 -1.58
N GLY A 43 -12.14 5.33 -1.95
CA GLY A 43 -13.05 6.22 -2.70
C GLY A 43 -14.14 6.88 -1.84
N LYS A 44 -14.49 6.29 -0.68
CA LYS A 44 -15.41 6.89 0.30
C LYS A 44 -14.67 7.53 1.47
N GLU A 45 -13.61 6.88 1.91
CA GLU A 45 -12.87 7.26 3.10
C GLU A 45 -11.39 6.92 2.94
N LYS A 46 -10.55 7.72 3.62
CA LYS A 46 -9.10 7.56 3.68
C LYS A 46 -8.74 7.03 5.06
N ILE A 47 -8.22 5.81 5.10
CA ILE A 47 -7.87 5.13 6.34
C ILE A 47 -6.35 5.08 6.44
N ILE A 48 -5.79 5.57 7.54
CA ILE A 48 -4.35 5.45 7.80
C ILE A 48 -4.11 4.04 8.34
N LEU A 49 -3.21 3.30 7.69
CA LEU A 49 -2.82 1.95 8.05
C LEU A 49 -1.31 1.89 8.28
N GLU A 50 -0.90 1.13 9.29
CA GLU A 50 0.51 0.83 9.53
C GLU A 50 0.92 -0.40 8.73
N ILE A 51 2.13 -0.39 8.16
CA ILE A 51 2.67 -1.53 7.44
C ILE A 51 3.30 -2.52 8.44
N GLU A 52 2.63 -3.64 8.72
CA GLU A 52 3.20 -4.71 9.58
C GLU A 52 4.36 -5.46 8.89
N GLY A 53 4.28 -5.66 7.58
CA GLY A 53 5.32 -6.33 6.82
C GLY A 53 5.01 -6.39 5.33
N VAL A 54 6.06 -6.44 4.50
CA VAL A 54 5.95 -6.55 3.05
C VAL A 54 6.80 -7.70 2.54
N LYS A 55 6.26 -8.46 1.57
CA LYS A 55 6.97 -9.50 0.85
C LYS A 55 6.95 -9.17 -0.64
N PHE A 56 8.12 -9.22 -1.26
CA PHE A 56 8.29 -9.01 -2.70
C PHE A 56 8.40 -10.38 -3.37
N PHE A 57 7.48 -10.68 -4.28
CA PHE A 57 7.43 -11.92 -5.06
C PHE A 57 7.56 -11.61 -6.54
#